data_AF-A0A5K0XXA6-F1
#
_entry.id   AF-A0A5K0XXA6-F1
#
_cell.length_a   1.000
_cell.length_b   1.000
_cell.length_c   1.000
_cell.angle_alpha   90.00
_cell.angle_beta   90.00
_cell.angle_gamma   90.00
#
_symmetry.space_group_name_H-M   'P 1'
#
loop_
_entity.id
_entity.type
_entity.pdbx_description
1 polymer ?
#
loop_
_entity_poly.entity_id
_entity_poly.type
_entity_poly.pdbx_seq_one_letter_code
_entity_poly.pdbx_strand_id
1 'polypeptide(L)' 'GCTITSVADPKGISAMIAQGREGSSDSGGFTFVNCKVTGSGKADLNRAWRSYSRVVFANCYLDSVVSPEGWADHGLGD' A
#
# COMPACT_ATOMS: atom_id res chain seq x y z
N GLY A 1 13.00 10.55 -6.02
CA GLY A 1 11.86 9.62 -6.06
C GLY A 1 12.33 8.22 -5.76
N CYS A 2 11.45 7.37 -5.22
CA CYS A 2 11.74 5.95 -5.00
C CYS A 2 10.94 5.07 -5.97
N THR A 3 11.39 3.83 -6.16
CA THR A 3 10.62 2.79 -6.84
C THR A 3 10.18 1.76 -5.81
N ILE A 4 8.88 1.47 -5.78
CA ILE A 4 8.28 0.39 -4.99
C ILE A 4 7.98 -0.73 -5.98
N THR A 5 8.59 -1.89 -5.77
CA THR A 5 8.47 -3.05 -6.66
C THR A 5 7.77 -4.18 -5.95
N SER A 6 6.58 -4.56 -6.42
CA SER A 6 5.92 -5.80 -6.03
C SER A 6 6.65 -7.00 -6.64
N VAL A 7 6.86 -8.02 -5.82
CA VAL A 7 7.33 -9.35 -6.25
C VAL A 7 6.28 -10.43 -5.97
N ALA A 8 5.00 -10.03 -5.91
CA ALA A 8 3.89 -10.92 -5.62
C ALA A 8 3.72 -12.00 -6.70
N ASP A 9 3.29 -13.18 -6.26
CA ASP A 9 2.83 -14.25 -7.15
C ASP A 9 1.55 -13.79 -7.88
N PRO A 10 1.40 -14.06 -9.18
CA PRO A 10 0.16 -13.79 -9.91
C PRO A 10 -1.09 -14.45 -9.30
N LYS A 11 -0.94 -15.53 -8.53
CA LYS A 11 -2.03 -16.27 -7.89
C LYS A 11 -2.33 -15.69 -6.51
N GLY A 12 -2.92 -14.50 -6.47
CA GLY A 12 -3.41 -13.86 -5.25
C GLY A 12 -3.42 -12.35 -5.34
N ILE A 13 -4.05 -11.71 -4.36
CA ILE A 13 -3.97 -10.27 -4.14
C ILE A 13 -3.13 -10.06 -2.88
N SER A 14 -2.10 -9.22 -3.00
CA SER A 14 -1.19 -8.84 -1.90
C SER A 14 -1.35 -7.36 -1.56
N ALA A 15 -0.76 -6.90 -0.46
CA ALA A 15 -0.69 -5.48 -0.14
C ALA A 15 0.78 -5.05 0.05
N MET A 16 1.19 -3.94 -0.58
CA MET A 16 2.60 -3.50 -0.55
C MET A 16 3.00 -2.89 0.79
N ILE A 17 2.06 -2.23 1.47
CA ILE A 17 2.27 -1.53 2.74
C ILE A 17 1.26 -2.06 3.78
N ALA A 18 1.67 -2.09 5.04
CA ALA A 18 0.82 -2.42 6.18
C ALA A 18 1.07 -1.41 7.31
N GLN A 19 0.54 -0.19 7.18
CA GLN A 19 0.81 0.87 8.16
C GLN A 19 -0.05 0.69 9.42
N GLY A 20 0.60 0.70 10.59
CA GLY A 20 0.02 0.31 11.87
C GLY A 20 -0.29 1.46 12.84
N ARG A 21 -0.72 2.62 12.37
CA ARG A 21 -1.14 3.72 13.25
C ARG A 21 -2.40 3.34 14.05
N GLU A 22 -2.35 3.50 15.36
CA GLU A 22 -3.38 3.01 16.30
C GLU A 22 -4.32 4.08 16.86
N GLY A 23 -3.96 5.37 16.77
CA GLY A 23 -4.74 6.44 17.38
C GLY A 23 -4.86 7.69 16.51
N SER A 24 -5.97 8.42 16.68
CA SER A 24 -6.19 9.70 15.99
C SER A 24 -5.19 10.79 16.39
N SER A 25 -4.67 10.73 17.61
CA SER A 25 -3.65 11.63 18.15
C SER A 25 -2.22 11.27 17.71
N ASP A 26 -2.00 10.09 17.14
CA ASP A 26 -0.71 9.73 16.60
C ASP A 26 -0.43 10.59 15.35
N SER A 27 0.74 11.23 15.34
CA SER A 27 1.18 12.10 14.26
C SER A 27 1.81 11.35 13.09
N GLY A 28 2.15 10.07 13.28
CA GLY A 28 2.83 9.24 12.30
C GLY A 28 2.02 8.88 11.05
N GLY A 29 2.70 8.29 10.08
CA GLY A 29 2.18 7.86 8.78
C GLY A 29 3.31 7.62 7.79
N PHE A 30 2.99 7.06 6.62
CA PHE A 30 3.93 6.96 5.50
C PHE A 30 3.50 7.87 4.36
N THR A 31 4.45 8.57 3.75
CA THR A 31 4.21 9.39 2.56
C THR A 31 5.26 9.06 1.50
N PHE A 32 4.81 8.69 0.31
CA PHE A 32 5.66 8.42 -0.85
C PHE A 32 5.42 9.51 -1.89
N VAL A 33 6.46 10.28 -2.19
CA VAL A 33 6.38 11.45 -3.07
C VAL A 33 7.31 11.28 -4.27
N ASN A 34 6.83 11.64 -5.47
CA ASN A 34 7.60 11.53 -6.72
C ASN A 34 8.10 10.10 -6.95
N CYS A 35 7.22 9.11 -6.79
CA CYS A 35 7.58 7.69 -6.77
C CYS A 35 7.08 6.91 -8.00
N LYS A 36 7.57 5.68 -8.18
CA LYS A 36 7.04 4.72 -9.16
C LYS A 36 6.64 3.44 -8.43
N VAL A 37 5.40 2.98 -8.65
CA VAL A 37 4.91 1.68 -8.16
C VAL A 37 4.79 0.74 -9.34
N THR A 38 5.48 -0.39 -9.31
CA THR A 38 5.55 -1.37 -10.42
C THR A 38 5.83 -2.77 -9.89
N GLY A 39 6.02 -3.77 -10.76
CA GLY A 39 6.39 -5.12 -10.37
C GLY A 39 5.50 -6.20 -10.97
N SER A 40 5.41 -7.35 -10.28
CA SER A 40 4.63 -8.51 -10.70
C SER A 40 3.40 -8.75 -9.83
N GLY A 41 2.48 -9.55 -10.36
CA GLY A 41 1.22 -9.92 -9.70
C GLY A 41 0.20 -8.78 -9.65
N LYS A 42 -0.74 -8.88 -8.71
CA LYS A 42 -1.71 -7.83 -8.39
C LYS A 42 -1.62 -7.48 -6.90
N ALA A 43 -1.57 -6.18 -6.60
CA ALA A 43 -1.37 -5.71 -5.24
C ALA A 43 -2.11 -4.41 -4.94
N ASP A 44 -2.69 -4.33 -3.75
CA ASP A 44 -3.16 -3.08 -3.16
C ASP A 44 -1.96 -2.25 -2.67
N LEU A 45 -2.12 -0.92 -2.66
CA LEU A 45 -1.09 -0.01 -2.18
C LEU A 45 -0.83 -0.18 -0.69
N ASN A 46 -1.88 -0.44 0.10
CA ASN A 46 -1.80 -0.66 1.53
C ASN A 46 -2.97 -1.52 2.01
N ARG A 47 -2.71 -2.35 3.02
CA ARG A 47 -3.72 -2.85 3.95
C ARG A 47 -3.63 -2.05 5.23
N ALA A 48 -4.77 -1.64 5.78
CA ALA A 48 -4.74 -0.97 7.07
C ALA A 48 -4.37 -2.01 8.14
N TRP A 49 -3.18 -1.96 8.75
CA TRP A 49 -2.82 -2.96 9.78
C TRP A 49 -3.48 -2.65 11.13
N ARG A 50 -3.68 -1.35 11.41
CA ARG A 50 -4.36 -0.84 12.62
C ARG A 50 -5.32 0.27 12.27
N SER A 51 -6.36 0.45 13.09
CA SER A 51 -7.59 1.22 12.81
C SER A 51 -7.41 2.68 12.39
N TYR A 52 -6.23 3.27 12.57
CA TYR A 52 -5.92 4.65 12.19
C TYR A 52 -4.83 4.74 11.12
N SER A 53 -4.61 3.66 10.37
CA SER A 53 -3.63 3.55 9.29
C SER A 53 -3.63 4.78 8.39
N ARG A 54 -2.44 5.31 8.10
CA ARG A 54 -2.29 6.52 7.28
C ARG A 54 -1.13 6.37 6.31
N VAL A 55 -1.46 6.33 5.02
CA VAL A 55 -0.51 6.27 3.91
C VAL A 55 -0.92 7.24 2.81
N VAL A 56 0.03 7.99 2.27
CA VAL A 56 -0.18 8.92 1.14
C VAL A 56 0.78 8.59 0.01
N PHE A 57 0.26 8.48 -1.22
CA PHE A 57 1.04 8.46 -2.45
C PHE A 57 0.77 9.75 -3.21
N ALA A 58 1.80 10.56 -3.46
CA ALA A 58 1.65 11.86 -4.10
C ALA A 58 2.61 11.99 -5.29
N ASN A 59 2.07 12.42 -6.44
CA ASN A 59 2.82 12.53 -7.69
C ASN A 59 3.59 11.25 -8.05
N CYS A 60 2.92 10.09 -7.90
CA CYS A 60 3.51 8.81 -8.21
C CYS A 60 2.94 8.24 -9.52
N TYR A 61 3.79 7.58 -10.30
CA TYR A 61 3.34 6.71 -11.38
C TYR A 61 2.90 5.37 -10.77
N LEU A 62 1.66 4.97 -11.01
CA LEU A 62 1.10 3.69 -10.57
C LEU A 62 0.91 2.78 -11.80
N ASP A 63 1.71 1.72 -11.87
CA ASP A 63 1.61 0.73 -12.94
C ASP A 63 0.39 -0.18 -12.76
N SER A 64 0.10 -0.97 -13.79
CA SER A 64 -0.94 -2.00 -13.82
C SER A 64 -0.81 -3.08 -12.73
N VAL A 65 0.30 -3.14 -11.98
CA VAL A 65 0.44 -4.01 -10.81
C VAL A 65 -0.53 -3.63 -9.68
N VAL A 66 -0.93 -2.35 -9.62
CA VAL A 66 -1.86 -1.86 -8.60
C VAL A 66 -3.27 -2.36 -8.93
N SER A 67 -3.94 -2.94 -7.94
CA SER A 67 -5.35 -3.34 -8.04
C SER A 67 -6.25 -2.13 -8.37
N PRO A 68 -7.35 -2.33 -9.12
CA PRO A 68 -8.34 -1.26 -9.32
C PRO A 68 -8.93 -0.72 -8.01
N GLU A 69 -9.10 -1.58 -7.00
CA GLU A 69 -9.55 -1.24 -5.65
C GLU A 69 -8.53 -0.34 -4.94
N GLY A 70 -7.24 -0.56 -5.20
CA GLY A 70 -6.11 0.26 -4.73
C GLY A 70 -5.77 0.11 -3.25
N TRP A 71 -6.72 -0.29 -2.41
CA TRP A 71 -6.58 -0.41 -0.96
C TRP A 71 -7.32 -1.64 -0.44
N ALA A 72 -6.70 -2.33 0.52
CA ALA A 72 -7.30 -3.45 1.22
C ALA A 72 -7.73 -3.08 2.65
N ASP A 73 -8.76 -3.78 3.12
CA ASP A 73 -9.25 -3.69 4.50
C ASP A 73 -8.26 -4.27 5.53
N HIS A 74 -8.64 -4.18 6.81
CA HIS A 74 -7.92 -4.74 7.95
C HIS A 74 -7.83 -6.27 7.88
N GLY A 75 -6.73 -6.77 7.30
CA GLY A 75 -6.24 -8.13 7.49
C GLY A 75 -6.94 -9.19 6.62
N LEU A 76 -6.11 -9.94 5.91
CA LEU A 76 -6.41 -11.30 5.46
C LEU A 76 -6.47 -12.22 6.69
N GLY A 77 -7.43 -12.02 7.60
CA GLY A 77 -7.60 -12.81 8.83
C GLY A 77 -6.33 -12.94 9.68
N ASP A 78 -6.02 -11.91 10.47
CA ASP A 78 -5.01 -11.97 11.54
C ASP A 78 -5.69 -12.40 12.86
#